data_AF-X0S9H2-F1
#
_entry.id   AF-X0S9H2-F1
#
_cell.length_a   1.000
_cell.length_b   1.000
_cell.length_c   1.000
_cell.angle_alpha   90.00
_cell.angle_beta   90.00
_cell.angle_gamma   90.00
#
_symmetry.space_group_name_H-M   'P 1'
#
loop_
_entity.id
_entity.type
_entity.pdbx_description
1 polymer ?
#
loop_
_entity_poly.entity_id
_entity_poly.type
_entity_poly.pdbx_seq_one_letter_code
_entity_poly.pdbx_strand_id
1 'polypeptide(L)'
;MSWIWPEYINRDLPLSSRQRKAILRDAWKLWFANKWNIALYLTLPAFYLATVFGASDVGGLAATFVGGGGLIDKLFRAAAPAVLFVMCFVLGGAVLQRYRFAPCVYRATRGHGYDVCAKCGYWLRGLIDDIKRCPECGCARRLADGAPANSG
;
A
#
# COMPACT_ATOMS: atom_id res chain seq x y z
N MET A 1 -11.57 -6.41 -10.52
CA MET A 1 -10.26 -5.75 -10.29
C MET A 1 -10.17 -5.01 -8.92
N SER A 2 -11.05 -5.28 -7.94
CA SER A 2 -11.08 -4.55 -6.66
C SER A 2 -10.10 -5.08 -5.58
N TRP A 3 -9.46 -6.23 -5.78
CA TRP A 3 -8.64 -6.86 -4.74
C TRP A 3 -7.23 -6.26 -4.63
N ILE A 4 -6.66 -5.81 -5.75
CA ILE A 4 -5.31 -5.22 -5.79
C ILE A 4 -5.33 -3.81 -5.17
N TRP A 5 -6.44 -3.09 -5.34
CA TRP A 5 -6.63 -1.73 -4.87
C TRP A 5 -7.87 -1.69 -3.98
N PRO A 6 -7.79 -2.23 -2.75
CA PRO A 6 -8.94 -2.21 -1.86
C PRO A 6 -9.36 -0.76 -1.63
N GLU A 7 -10.67 -0.51 -1.65
CA GLU A 7 -11.19 0.76 -1.19
C GLU A 7 -10.88 0.89 0.30
N TYR A 8 -9.82 1.63 0.61
CA TYR A 8 -9.37 1.84 1.98
C TYR A 8 -10.39 2.63 2.81
N ILE A 9 -11.25 3.40 2.15
CA ILE A 9 -12.28 4.20 2.80
C ILE A 9 -13.56 3.37 2.85
N ASN A 10 -14.09 3.13 4.05
CA ASN A 10 -15.37 2.45 4.22
C ASN A 10 -16.45 3.12 3.33
N ARG A 11 -17.20 2.31 2.58
CA ARG A 11 -18.26 2.78 1.67
C ARG A 11 -19.39 3.46 2.43
N ASP A 12 -19.64 3.03 3.66
CA ASP A 12 -20.74 3.52 4.50
C ASP A 12 -20.51 4.95 5.03
N LEU A 13 -19.27 5.45 4.96
CA LEU A 13 -18.97 6.83 5.30
C LEU A 13 -19.67 7.79 4.32
N PRO A 14 -20.44 8.78 4.81
CA PRO A 14 -21.15 9.77 3.99
C PRO A 14 -20.17 10.80 3.42
N LEU A 15 -19.28 10.33 2.54
CA LEU A 15 -18.21 11.09 1.92
C LEU A 15 -18.56 11.37 0.47
N SER A 16 -18.58 12.65 0.11
CA SER A 16 -18.63 13.06 -1.29
C SER A 16 -17.38 12.61 -2.05
N SER A 17 -17.48 12.44 -3.37
CA SER A 17 -16.33 12.10 -4.22
C SER A 17 -15.18 13.11 -4.10
N ARG A 18 -15.49 14.38 -3.82
CA ARG A 18 -14.51 15.44 -3.59
C ARG A 18 -13.74 15.23 -2.29
N GLN A 19 -14.43 14.91 -1.19
CA GLN A 19 -13.80 14.60 0.10
C GLN A 19 -12.94 13.34 0.02
N ARG A 20 -13.42 12.28 -0.66
CA ARG A 20 -12.61 11.05 -0.87
C ARG A 20 -11.28 11.35 -1.56
N LYS A 21 -11.30 12.18 -2.62
CA LYS A 21 -10.08 12.63 -3.30
C LYS A 21 -9.18 13.47 -2.41
N ALA A 22 -9.74 14.35 -1.57
CA ALA A 22 -8.98 15.17 -0.63
C ALA A 22 -8.27 14.32 0.44
N ILE A 23 -9.00 13.39 1.07
CA ILE A 23 -8.46 12.44 2.05
C ILE A 23 -7.33 11.61 1.43
N LEU A 24 -7.52 11.08 0.22
CA LEU A 24 -6.48 10.31 -0.47
C LEU A 24 -5.23 11.16 -0.77
N ARG A 25 -5.42 12.42 -1.18
CA ARG A 25 -4.30 13.35 -1.41
C ARG A 25 -3.51 13.59 -0.11
N ASP A 26 -4.19 13.80 1.00
CA ASP A 26 -3.52 14.03 2.30
C ASP A 26 -2.88 12.75 2.84
N ALA A 27 -3.49 11.58 2.61
CA ALA A 27 -2.89 10.29 2.91
C ALA A 27 -1.58 10.07 2.14
N TRP A 28 -1.53 10.47 0.86
CA TRP A 28 -0.29 10.45 0.07
C TRP A 28 0.77 11.39 0.63
N LYS A 29 0.41 12.61 1.05
CA LYS A 29 1.36 13.51 1.72
C LYS A 29 1.94 12.86 2.98
N LEU A 30 1.11 12.24 3.82
CA LEU A 30 1.55 11.52 5.01
C LEU A 30 2.44 10.32 4.68
N TRP A 31 2.14 9.61 3.58
CA TRP A 31 2.94 8.48 3.13
C TRP A 31 4.34 8.92 2.68
N PHE A 32 4.41 9.98 1.87
CA PHE A 32 5.67 10.57 1.41
C PHE A 32 6.44 11.30 2.52
N ALA A 33 5.78 11.83 3.54
CA ALA A 33 6.46 12.46 4.67
C ALA A 33 7.35 11.47 5.45
N ASN A 34 7.09 10.16 5.35
CA ASN A 34 7.92 9.15 5.99
C ASN A 34 9.05 8.69 5.06
N LYS A 35 10.30 9.08 5.39
CA LYS A 35 11.51 8.70 4.66
C LYS A 35 11.67 7.18 4.45
N TRP A 36 11.19 6.35 5.38
CA TRP A 36 11.25 4.89 5.23
C TRP A 36 10.32 4.36 4.15
N ASN A 37 9.16 4.99 3.96
CA ASN A 37 8.23 4.61 2.90
C ASN A 37 8.83 4.93 1.53
N ILE A 38 9.43 6.12 1.39
CA ILE A 38 10.16 6.51 0.18
C ILE A 38 11.33 5.54 -0.06
N ALA A 39 12.14 5.30 0.96
CA ALA A 39 13.28 4.39 0.86
C ALA A 39 12.82 3.00 0.40
N LEU A 40 11.80 2.40 1.01
CA LEU A 40 11.25 1.12 0.59
C LEU A 40 10.76 1.15 -0.85
N TYR A 41 10.04 2.20 -1.25
CA TYR A 41 9.50 2.33 -2.60
C TYR A 41 10.57 2.44 -3.69
N LEU A 42 11.72 3.05 -3.37
CA LEU A 42 12.85 3.19 -4.29
C LEU A 42 13.82 2.01 -4.25
N THR A 43 14.07 1.46 -3.06
CA THR A 43 15.04 0.37 -2.86
C THR A 43 14.52 -0.97 -3.32
N LEU A 44 13.23 -1.28 -3.18
CA LEU A 44 12.65 -2.55 -3.65
C LEU A 44 12.83 -2.74 -5.17
N PRO A 45 12.46 -1.78 -6.04
CA PRO A 45 12.69 -1.88 -7.47
C PRO A 45 14.17 -1.96 -7.83
N ALA A 46 15.02 -1.15 -7.18
CA ALA A 46 16.46 -1.13 -7.44
C ALA A 46 17.12 -2.47 -7.07
N PHE A 47 16.84 -2.98 -5.87
CA PHE A 47 17.31 -4.28 -5.41
C PHE A 47 16.84 -5.38 -6.34
N TYR A 48 15.56 -5.36 -6.72
CA TYR A 48 15.01 -6.34 -7.61
C TYR A 48 15.69 -6.32 -8.99
N LEU A 49 15.85 -5.13 -9.60
CA LEU A 49 16.57 -4.99 -10.88
C LEU A 49 17.99 -5.55 -10.74
N ALA A 50 18.72 -5.20 -9.67
CA ALA A 50 20.05 -5.74 -9.42
C ALA A 50 20.06 -7.28 -9.33
N THR A 51 19.09 -7.88 -8.63
CA THR A 51 19.01 -9.36 -8.53
C THR A 51 18.65 -10.03 -9.84
N VAL A 52 17.73 -9.45 -10.61
CA VAL A 52 17.28 -10.04 -11.88
C VAL A 52 18.32 -9.89 -12.98
N PHE A 53 18.96 -8.73 -13.09
CA PHE A 53 20.07 -8.55 -14.03
C PHE A 53 21.25 -9.43 -13.64
N GLY A 54 21.62 -9.48 -12.35
CA GLY A 54 22.67 -10.37 -11.87
C GLY A 54 22.37 -11.86 -12.11
N ALA A 55 21.13 -12.30 -11.89
CA ALA A 55 20.71 -13.68 -12.19
C ALA A 55 20.65 -13.98 -13.69
N SER A 56 20.34 -12.98 -14.52
CA SER A 56 20.29 -13.12 -15.98
C SER A 56 21.68 -13.26 -16.58
N ASP A 57 22.71 -12.61 -16.00
CA ASP A 57 24.10 -12.77 -16.42
C ASP A 57 24.64 -14.17 -16.09
N VAL A 58 24.36 -14.67 -14.87
CA VAL A 58 24.75 -16.02 -14.45
C VAL A 58 23.98 -17.10 -15.21
N GLY A 59 22.67 -16.91 -15.37
CA GLY A 59 21.80 -17.78 -16.14
C GLY A 59 22.22 -17.81 -17.61
N GLY A 60 22.58 -16.64 -18.17
CA GLY A 60 23.17 -16.38 -19.48
C GLY A 60 24.36 -17.28 -19.79
N LEU A 61 25.36 -17.24 -18.89
CA LEU A 61 26.55 -18.08 -18.94
C LEU A 61 26.22 -19.57 -18.91
N ALA A 62 25.33 -20.01 -18.03
CA ALA A 62 25.00 -21.43 -17.85
C ALA A 62 24.34 -22.08 -19.09
N ALA A 63 23.39 -21.43 -19.79
CA ALA A 63 22.76 -22.09 -20.95
C ALA A 63 23.62 -22.07 -22.22
N THR A 64 24.62 -21.17 -22.33
CA THR A 64 25.66 -21.28 -23.36
C THR A 64 26.46 -22.58 -23.24
N PHE A 65 26.63 -23.11 -22.02
CA PHE A 65 27.28 -24.41 -21.79
C PHE A 65 26.41 -25.63 -22.17
N VAL A 66 25.08 -25.47 -22.26
CA VAL A 66 24.13 -26.59 -22.49
C VAL A 66 23.71 -26.71 -23.96
N GLY A 67 24.13 -25.80 -24.85
CA GLY A 67 23.95 -25.96 -26.31
C GLY A 67 22.50 -25.82 -26.82
N GLY A 68 21.55 -25.39 -25.98
CA GLY A 68 20.14 -25.18 -26.34
C GLY A 68 19.90 -23.87 -27.11
N GLY A 69 20.51 -23.70 -28.28
CA GLY A 69 20.48 -22.45 -29.04
C GLY A 69 19.25 -22.26 -29.92
N GLY A 70 18.12 -21.85 -29.35
CA GLY A 70 16.91 -21.44 -30.09
C GLY A 70 16.60 -19.94 -29.99
N LEU A 71 15.85 -19.42 -30.97
CA LEU A 71 15.27 -18.05 -30.92
C LEU A 71 14.32 -17.88 -29.72
N ILE A 72 13.59 -18.95 -29.37
CA ILE A 72 12.64 -18.96 -28.25
C ILE A 72 13.36 -18.81 -26.90
N ASP A 73 14.53 -19.45 -26.72
CA ASP A 73 15.32 -19.33 -25.49
C ASP A 73 15.83 -17.89 -25.28
N LYS A 74 16.29 -17.24 -26.34
CA LYS A 74 16.70 -15.82 -26.32
C LYS A 74 15.54 -14.90 -25.96
N LEU A 75 14.35 -15.15 -26.52
CA LEU A 75 13.16 -14.35 -26.25
C LEU A 75 12.70 -14.51 -24.80
N PHE A 76 12.70 -15.74 -24.27
CA PHE A 76 12.35 -16.01 -22.88
C PHE A 76 13.35 -15.38 -21.90
N ARG A 77 14.66 -15.47 -22.18
CA ARG A 77 15.69 -14.80 -21.37
C ARG A 77 15.56 -13.28 -21.36
N ALA A 78 15.17 -12.67 -22.47
CA ALA A 78 14.99 -11.22 -22.54
C ALA A 78 13.69 -10.78 -21.84
N ALA A 79 12.59 -11.53 -22.00
CA ALA A 79 11.27 -11.14 -21.52
C ALA A 79 10.96 -11.56 -20.07
N ALA A 80 11.45 -12.72 -19.62
CA ALA A 80 11.15 -13.24 -18.28
C ALA A 80 11.58 -12.31 -17.14
N PRO A 81 12.77 -11.67 -17.18
CA PRO A 81 13.16 -10.61 -16.25
C PRO A 81 12.12 -9.50 -16.10
N ALA A 82 11.63 -8.99 -17.24
CA ALA A 82 10.68 -7.89 -17.28
C ALA A 82 9.30 -8.31 -16.76
N VAL A 83 8.84 -9.51 -17.13
CA VAL A 83 7.56 -10.04 -16.63
C VAL A 83 7.61 -10.27 -15.12
N LEU A 84 8.67 -10.90 -14.62
CA LEU A 84 8.86 -11.10 -13.18
C LEU A 84 8.99 -9.75 -12.45
N PHE A 85 9.68 -8.76 -13.03
CA PHE A 85 9.77 -7.40 -12.48
C PHE A 85 8.40 -6.78 -12.28
N VAL A 86 7.58 -6.79 -13.33
CA VAL A 86 6.23 -6.22 -13.28
C VAL A 86 5.38 -6.96 -12.24
N MET A 87 5.41 -8.29 -12.23
CA MET A 87 4.67 -9.10 -11.26
C MET A 87 5.09 -8.80 -9.81
N CYS A 88 6.39 -8.79 -9.52
CA CYS A 88 6.91 -8.50 -8.18
C CYS A 88 6.65 -7.05 -7.76
N PHE A 89 6.77 -6.09 -8.68
CA PHE A 89 6.49 -4.69 -8.38
C PHE A 89 5.00 -4.46 -8.11
N VAL A 90 4.10 -5.09 -8.88
CA VAL A 90 2.65 -4.99 -8.69
C VAL A 90 2.23 -5.68 -7.38
N LEU A 91 2.69 -6.90 -7.13
CA LEU A 91 2.35 -7.64 -5.90
C LEU A 91 2.98 -7.01 -4.66
N GLY A 92 4.27 -6.72 -4.71
CA GLY A 92 5.01 -6.06 -3.64
C GLY A 92 4.45 -4.66 -3.35
N GLY A 93 4.14 -3.89 -4.39
CA GLY A 93 3.48 -2.60 -4.29
C GLY A 93 2.10 -2.70 -3.64
N ALA A 94 1.28 -3.67 -4.06
CA ALA A 94 -0.04 -3.92 -3.46
C ALA A 94 0.05 -4.27 -1.97
N VAL A 95 1.01 -5.14 -1.60
CA VAL A 95 1.29 -5.49 -0.19
C VAL A 95 1.73 -4.24 0.58
N LEU A 96 2.69 -3.48 0.05
CA LEU A 96 3.23 -2.29 0.72
C LEU A 96 2.14 -1.24 0.94
N GLN A 97 1.27 -1.03 -0.05
CA GLN A 97 0.13 -0.15 0.08
C GLN A 97 -0.85 -0.65 1.13
N ARG A 98 -1.17 -1.94 1.13
CA ARG A 98 -2.11 -2.50 2.11
C ARG A 98 -1.63 -2.35 3.55
N TYR A 99 -0.34 -2.59 3.81
CA TYR A 99 0.19 -2.54 5.17
C TYR A 99 0.58 -1.13 5.64
N ARG A 100 1.05 -0.26 4.74
CA ARG A 100 1.60 1.05 5.14
C ARG A 100 0.77 2.23 4.67
N PHE A 101 0.10 2.14 3.53
CA PHE A 101 -0.75 3.22 3.02
C PHE A 101 -2.13 3.24 3.71
N ALA A 102 -2.74 2.08 4.01
CA ALA A 102 -4.04 2.04 4.68
C ALA A 102 -4.07 2.82 6.03
N PRO A 103 -3.07 2.68 6.93
CA PRO A 103 -3.01 3.52 8.14
C PRO A 103 -2.89 5.03 7.87
N CYS A 104 -2.23 5.43 6.78
CA CYS A 104 -2.15 6.84 6.37
C CYS A 104 -3.53 7.36 5.95
N VAL A 105 -4.30 6.55 5.23
CA VAL A 105 -5.70 6.88 4.86
C VAL A 105 -6.54 7.04 6.11
N TYR A 106 -6.49 6.12 7.07
CA TYR A 106 -7.30 6.22 8.29
C TYR A 106 -6.97 7.46 9.13
N ARG A 107 -5.69 7.83 9.21
CA ARG A 107 -5.25 9.07 9.88
C ARG A 107 -5.72 10.31 9.15
N ALA A 108 -5.62 10.34 7.82
CA ALA A 108 -6.14 11.43 7.00
C ALA A 108 -7.67 11.57 7.17
N THR A 109 -8.41 10.46 7.12
CA THR A 109 -9.87 10.45 7.34
C THR A 109 -10.25 11.06 8.70
N ARG A 110 -9.50 10.76 9.77
CA ARG A 110 -9.66 11.43 11.08
C ARG A 110 -9.38 12.93 11.02
N GLY A 111 -8.34 13.35 10.31
CA GLY A 111 -8.01 14.77 10.14
C GLY A 111 -9.11 15.56 9.43
N HIS A 112 -9.99 14.89 8.68
CA HIS A 112 -11.18 15.48 8.05
C HIS A 112 -12.43 15.43 8.96
N GLY A 113 -12.30 15.07 10.24
CA GLY A 113 -13.38 15.06 11.22
C GLY A 113 -14.19 13.76 11.30
N TYR A 114 -13.77 12.69 10.62
CA TYR A 114 -14.46 11.40 10.66
C TYR A 114 -13.85 10.46 11.69
N ASP A 115 -14.69 9.98 12.59
CA ASP A 115 -14.25 9.13 13.68
C ASP A 115 -14.08 7.66 13.22
N VAL A 116 -12.90 7.33 12.70
CA VAL A 116 -12.55 5.98 12.23
C VAL A 116 -11.43 5.39 13.07
N CYS A 117 -11.26 4.07 13.14
CA CYS A 117 -10.12 3.46 13.83
C CYS A 117 -8.83 3.70 13.02
N ALA A 118 -7.79 4.25 13.65
CA ALA A 118 -6.51 4.52 12.98
C ALA A 118 -5.74 3.25 12.54
N LYS A 119 -6.13 2.06 13.04
CA LYS A 119 -5.47 0.78 12.69
C LYS A 119 -6.24 0.00 11.64
N CYS A 120 -7.54 -0.23 11.83
CA CYS A 120 -8.35 -1.06 10.92
C CYS A 120 -9.33 -0.27 10.04
N GLY A 121 -9.50 1.04 10.26
CA GLY A 121 -10.42 1.87 9.47
C GLY A 121 -11.90 1.74 9.82
N TYR A 122 -12.24 0.94 10.83
CA TYR A 122 -13.63 0.77 11.27
C TYR A 122 -14.26 2.11 11.67
N TRP A 123 -15.51 2.34 11.28
CA TRP A 123 -16.21 3.58 11.56
C TRP A 123 -16.80 3.55 12.96
N LEU A 124 -16.40 4.48 13.83
CA LEU A 124 -16.74 4.49 15.26
C LEU A 124 -17.96 5.37 15.57
N ARG A 125 -18.70 5.85 14.57
CA ARG A 125 -19.86 6.72 14.78
C ARG A 125 -20.97 5.96 15.51
N GLY A 126 -21.52 6.55 16.56
CA GLY A 126 -22.58 5.95 17.37
C GLY A 126 -22.07 5.00 18.47
N LEU A 127 -20.75 4.82 18.60
CA LEU A 127 -20.16 4.15 19.75
C LEU A 127 -20.12 5.12 20.94
N ILE A 128 -20.69 4.72 22.08
CA ILE A 128 -20.67 5.49 23.33
C ILE A 128 -19.22 5.82 23.69
N ASP A 129 -18.95 7.03 24.19
CA ASP A 129 -17.59 7.49 24.50
C ASP A 129 -16.87 6.62 25.54
N ASP A 130 -17.62 5.86 26.33
CA ASP A 130 -17.10 4.87 27.28
C ASP A 130 -16.41 3.67 26.62
N ILE A 131 -16.65 3.43 25.32
CA ILE A 131 -16.04 2.33 24.59
C ILE A 131 -14.61 2.72 24.17
N LYS A 132 -13.66 2.45 25.09
CA LYS A 132 -12.23 2.74 24.94
C LYS A 132 -11.51 1.89 23.89
N ARG A 133 -12.15 0.88 23.29
CA ARG A 133 -11.53 -0.07 22.34
C ARG A 133 -12.35 -0.21 21.06
N CYS A 134 -11.68 -0.33 19.92
CA CYS A 134 -12.33 -0.63 18.66
C CYS A 134 -12.92 -2.05 18.68
N PRO A 135 -14.19 -2.25 18.27
CA PRO A 135 -14.84 -3.55 18.30
C PRO A 135 -14.22 -4.56 17.32
N GLU A 136 -13.70 -4.10 16.19
CA GLU A 136 -13.09 -4.98 15.17
C GLU A 136 -11.68 -5.46 15.54
N CYS A 137 -10.81 -4.54 15.99
CA CYS A 137 -9.38 -4.84 16.15
C CYS A 137 -8.88 -4.77 17.59
N GLY A 138 -9.76 -4.48 18.55
CA GLY A 138 -9.45 -4.37 19.98
C GLY A 138 -8.53 -3.21 20.36
N CYS A 139 -8.08 -2.40 19.40
CA CYS A 139 -7.11 -1.34 19.67
C CYS A 139 -7.75 -0.19 20.43
N ALA A 140 -6.99 0.38 21.37
CA ALA A 140 -7.44 1.52 22.13
C ALA A 140 -7.87 2.66 21.20
N ARG A 141 -9.05 3.22 21.44
CA ARG A 141 -9.50 4.47 20.85
C ARG A 141 -8.56 5.52 21.42
N ARG A 142 -7.45 5.79 20.72
CA ARG A 142 -6.72 7.04 20.92
C ARG A 142 -7.71 8.12 20.54
N LEU A 143 -8.35 8.70 21.55
CA LEU A 143 -9.04 9.98 21.45
C LEU A 143 -8.05 10.88 20.74
N ALA A 144 -8.45 11.43 19.60
CA ALA A 144 -7.64 12.48 19.00
C ALA A 144 -7.63 13.59 20.04
N ASP A 145 -6.50 13.75 20.73
CA ASP A 145 -6.31 14.81 21.71
C ASP A 145 -6.66 16.14 21.01
N GLY A 146 -7.85 16.68 21.29
CA GLY A 146 -8.27 18.02 20.86
C GLY A 146 -8.98 18.19 19.51
N ALA A 147 -9.69 17.20 18.95
CA ALA A 147 -10.66 17.53 17.89
C ALA A 147 -11.86 18.28 18.54
N PRO A 148 -12.18 19.52 18.14
CA PRO A 148 -13.30 20.25 18.72
C PRO A 148 -14.59 19.46 18.47
N ALA A 149 -15.35 19.24 19.55
CA ALA A 149 -16.68 18.67 19.47
C ALA A 149 -17.54 19.60 18.60
N ASN A 150 -17.70 19.26 17.32
CA ASN A 150 -18.73 19.85 16.48
C ASN A 150 -20.07 19.27 16.95
N SER A 151 -20.65 19.92 17.97
CA SER A 151 -22.06 19.83 18.31
C SER A 151 -22.86 20.50 17.19
N GLY A 152 -23.30 19.70 16.23
CA GLY A 152 -24.31 20.08 15.23
C GLY A 152 -25.56 19.24 15.42
#